data_AF-A0A1E7RSQ8-F1
#
_entry.id   AF-A0A1E7RSQ8-F1
#
_cell.length_a   1.000
_cell.length_b   1.000
_cell.length_c   1.000
_cell.angle_alpha   90.00
_cell.angle_beta   90.00
_cell.angle_gamma   90.00
#
_symmetry.space_group_name_H-M   'P 1'
#
loop_
_entity.id
_entity.type
_entity.pdbx_description
1 polymer ?
#
loop_
_entity_poly.entity_id
_entity_poly.type
_entity_poly.pdbx_seq_one_letter_code
_entity_poly.pdbx_strand_id
1 'polypeptide(L)'
;MNAQVQEGQLVPEEGMAAMISRSEIEQQISTARRFPRSLKKFRDEAIQMVTLSQSIAEQCVYALPRDGKTIEGPSARFAEVIASAWGNNRAGARVIDDKGEFIIAQGVFHDLERNVAITYEVQRRIVDRQGRRFKADMIGVTANAACSIALRNAVLKGVPKAFWEDMYVEARKVIMGDIKTLANRRADALTHFQRFGISTEQVCAKLGVAGLEDIGLEHLVLLRGIVTAIKEGDTTPEEAFAAEGAPATQKKTLAPYTDEAFAAALPQWDAAIKAGKKTPDAIITMAQTKGPLSEAQQAQIRALGQAPAEQQEGGTTVAEEVAE
;
A
#
# COMPACT_ATOMS: atom_id res chain seq x y z
N MET A 1 -59.26 8.22 38.81
CA MET A 1 -58.54 7.49 37.74
C MET A 1 -57.10 7.99 37.75
N ASN A 2 -56.22 7.31 38.51
CA ASN A 2 -54.79 7.64 38.50
C ASN A 2 -54.10 6.67 37.55
N ALA A 3 -53.78 7.17 36.36
CA ALA A 3 -52.91 6.47 35.44
C ALA A 3 -51.49 6.50 36.03
N GLN A 4 -51.02 5.35 36.51
CA GLN A 4 -49.60 5.14 36.78
C GLN A 4 -48.88 5.08 35.43
N VAL A 5 -48.17 6.16 35.10
CA VAL A 5 -47.16 6.13 34.04
C VAL A 5 -46.01 5.30 34.58
N GLN A 6 -45.85 4.10 34.03
CA GLN A 6 -44.72 3.22 34.32
C GLN A 6 -43.49 3.83 33.63
N GLU A 7 -42.57 4.42 34.41
CA GLU A 7 -41.27 4.84 33.91
C GLU A 7 -40.55 3.60 33.35
N GLY A 8 -40.46 3.52 32.02
CA GLY A 8 -39.67 2.53 31.34
C GLY A 8 -38.22 2.69 31.77
N GLN A 9 -37.71 1.70 32.50
CA GLN A 9 -36.32 1.61 32.88
C GLN A 9 -35.48 1.52 31.60
N LEU A 10 -34.91 2.66 31.19
CA LEU A 10 -33.93 2.73 30.11
C LEU A 10 -32.70 1.94 30.56
N VAL A 11 -32.61 0.67 30.15
CA VAL A 11 -31.34 -0.06 30.23
C VAL A 11 -30.37 0.73 29.34
N PRO A 12 -29.26 1.27 29.87
CA PRO A 12 -28.32 2.03 29.07
C PRO A 12 -27.84 1.13 27.92
N GLU A 13 -27.88 1.63 26.68
CA GLU A 13 -27.47 0.87 25.48
C GLU A 13 -26.05 0.26 25.63
N GLU A 14 -25.19 0.92 26.42
CA GLU A 14 -23.86 0.42 26.80
C GLU A 14 -23.89 -0.94 27.52
N GLY A 15 -24.89 -1.17 28.37
CA GLY A 15 -25.08 -2.45 29.07
C GLY A 15 -25.48 -3.59 28.13
N MET A 16 -26.28 -3.30 27.10
CA MET A 16 -26.67 -4.29 26.09
C MET A 16 -25.48 -4.65 25.19
N ALA A 17 -24.70 -3.67 24.74
CA ALA A 17 -23.51 -3.90 23.91
C ALA A 17 -22.45 -4.76 24.65
N ALA A 18 -22.20 -4.46 25.93
CA ALA A 18 -21.29 -5.25 26.75
C ALA A 18 -21.77 -6.70 26.94
N MET A 19 -23.07 -6.91 27.13
CA MET A 19 -23.67 -8.24 27.27
C MET A 19 -23.57 -9.06 25.98
N ILE A 20 -23.81 -8.43 24.83
CA ILE A 20 -23.66 -9.09 23.52
C ILE A 20 -22.19 -9.51 23.31
N SER A 21 -21.24 -8.60 23.50
CA SER A 21 -19.81 -8.89 23.31
C SER A 21 -19.34 -10.01 24.23
N ARG A 22 -19.75 -9.98 25.51
CA ARG A 22 -19.47 -11.05 26.46
C ARG A 22 -20.03 -12.39 26.00
N SER A 23 -21.31 -12.43 25.61
CA SER A 23 -21.98 -13.63 25.14
C SER A 23 -21.29 -14.24 23.90
N GLU A 24 -20.89 -13.39 22.94
CA GLU A 24 -20.16 -13.82 21.76
C GLU A 24 -18.80 -14.44 22.08
N ILE A 25 -18.03 -13.79 22.96
CA ILE A 25 -16.70 -14.28 23.38
C ILE A 25 -16.85 -15.60 24.13
N GLU A 26 -17.77 -15.67 25.09
CA GLU A 26 -18.03 -16.89 25.88
C GLU A 26 -18.48 -18.04 24.97
N GLN A 27 -19.39 -17.80 24.02
CA GLN A 27 -19.85 -18.83 23.09
C GLN A 27 -18.74 -19.32 22.15
N GLN A 28 -17.90 -18.41 21.65
CA GLN A 28 -16.77 -18.74 20.78
C GLN A 28 -15.73 -19.61 21.51
N ILE A 29 -15.31 -19.20 22.71
CA ILE A 29 -14.34 -19.93 23.52
C ILE A 29 -14.91 -21.28 23.97
N SER A 30 -16.18 -21.30 24.41
CA SER A 30 -16.87 -22.53 24.81
C SER A 30 -16.97 -23.54 23.66
N THR A 31 -17.33 -23.08 22.46
CA THR A 31 -17.41 -23.92 21.26
C THR A 31 -16.04 -24.47 20.89
N ALA A 32 -14.99 -23.65 20.91
CA ALA A 32 -13.62 -24.07 20.60
C ALA A 32 -13.11 -25.14 21.58
N ARG A 33 -13.41 -25.00 22.88
CA ARG A 33 -13.05 -26.00 23.90
C ARG A 33 -13.86 -27.29 23.79
N ARG A 34 -15.13 -27.20 23.36
CA ARG A 34 -15.99 -28.37 23.13
C ARG A 34 -15.55 -29.19 21.92
N PHE A 35 -15.04 -28.54 20.88
CA PHE A 35 -14.59 -29.16 19.65
C PHE A 35 -13.11 -28.82 19.37
N PRO A 36 -12.17 -29.39 20.14
CA PRO A 36 -10.76 -29.04 20.02
C PRO A 36 -10.19 -29.42 18.64
N ARG A 37 -9.23 -28.63 18.17
CA ARG A 37 -8.52 -28.85 16.90
C ARG A 37 -7.71 -30.14 16.94
N SER A 38 -7.45 -30.70 15.75
CA SER A 38 -6.49 -31.79 15.58
C SER A 38 -5.28 -31.29 14.81
N LEU A 39 -4.09 -31.39 15.41
CA LEU A 39 -2.84 -30.98 14.76
C LEU A 39 -2.52 -31.83 13.52
N LYS A 40 -2.91 -33.12 13.54
CA LYS A 40 -2.79 -33.99 12.37
C LYS A 40 -3.69 -33.48 11.23
N LYS A 41 -4.95 -33.18 11.55
CA LYS A 41 -5.91 -32.68 10.55
C LYS A 41 -5.46 -31.35 9.95
N PHE A 42 -5.04 -30.41 10.81
CA PHE A 42 -4.43 -29.15 10.39
C PHE A 42 -3.27 -29.39 9.42
N ARG A 43 -2.36 -30.30 9.77
CA ARG A 43 -1.20 -30.63 8.94
C ARG A 43 -1.61 -31.15 7.56
N ASP A 44 -2.49 -32.15 7.54
CA ASP A 44 -2.92 -32.80 6.30
C ASP A 44 -3.66 -31.81 5.38
N GLU A 45 -4.59 -31.02 5.94
CA GLU A 45 -5.38 -30.04 5.18
C GLU A 45 -4.51 -28.90 4.64
N ALA A 46 -3.60 -28.35 5.45
CA ALA A 46 -2.72 -27.28 5.03
C ALA A 46 -1.76 -27.73 3.93
N ILE A 47 -1.12 -28.91 4.06
CA ILE A 47 -0.27 -29.48 3.02
C ILE A 47 -1.08 -29.68 1.74
N GLN A 48 -2.26 -30.32 1.83
CA GLN A 48 -3.11 -30.55 0.66
C GLN A 48 -3.47 -29.26 -0.07
N MET A 49 -3.77 -28.18 0.66
CA MET A 49 -4.09 -26.89 0.08
C MET A 49 -2.88 -26.24 -0.59
N VAL A 50 -1.73 -26.15 0.08
CA VAL A 50 -0.55 -25.47 -0.48
C VAL A 50 0.08 -26.25 -1.64
N THR A 51 -0.13 -27.56 -1.72
CA THR A 51 0.36 -28.41 -2.82
C THR A 51 -0.70 -28.76 -3.85
N LEU A 52 -1.92 -28.19 -3.76
CA LEU A 52 -3.05 -28.57 -4.60
C LEU A 52 -2.75 -28.43 -6.10
N SER A 53 -2.04 -27.37 -6.47
CA SER A 53 -1.54 -27.17 -7.82
C SER A 53 -0.31 -26.28 -7.79
N GLN A 54 0.46 -26.28 -8.89
CA GLN A 54 1.61 -25.39 -9.03
C GLN A 54 1.20 -23.92 -8.86
N SER A 55 0.08 -23.49 -9.44
CA SER A 55 -0.41 -22.10 -9.34
C SER A 55 -0.70 -21.67 -7.89
N ILE A 56 -1.23 -22.58 -7.06
CA ILE A 56 -1.47 -22.31 -5.64
C ILE A 56 -0.17 -22.26 -4.86
N ALA A 57 0.75 -23.21 -5.12
CA ALA A 57 2.06 -23.22 -4.50
C ALA A 57 2.83 -21.93 -4.79
N GLU A 58 2.83 -21.47 -6.04
CA GLU A 58 3.46 -20.21 -6.46
C GLU A 58 2.92 -19.01 -5.69
N GLN A 59 1.60 -18.97 -5.43
CA GLN A 59 0.98 -17.90 -4.64
C GLN A 59 1.32 -17.96 -3.15
N CYS A 60 1.80 -19.10 -2.63
CA CYS A 60 2.18 -19.26 -1.23
C CYS A 60 3.56 -18.67 -0.90
N VAL A 61 4.33 -18.27 -1.91
CA VAL A 61 5.65 -17.66 -1.75
C VAL A 61 5.61 -16.19 -2.13
N TYR A 62 6.35 -15.40 -1.37
CA TYR A 62 6.55 -13.97 -1.56
C TYR A 62 8.04 -13.65 -1.53
N ALA A 63 8.46 -12.68 -2.34
CA ALA A 63 9.80 -12.15 -2.32
C ALA A 63 9.80 -10.65 -2.59
N LEU A 64 10.36 -9.86 -1.67
CA LEU A 64 10.48 -8.42 -1.80
C LEU A 64 11.95 -8.01 -1.93
N PRO A 65 12.37 -7.49 -3.09
CA PRO A 65 13.67 -6.85 -3.21
C PRO A 65 13.67 -5.51 -2.47
N ARG A 66 14.55 -5.36 -1.48
CA ARG A 66 14.68 -4.15 -0.67
C ARG A 66 16.12 -3.94 -0.21
N ASP A 67 16.65 -2.75 -0.44
CA ASP A 67 17.99 -2.33 0.00
C ASP A 67 19.12 -3.32 -0.41
N GLY A 68 19.06 -3.82 -1.65
CA GLY A 68 20.05 -4.77 -2.19
C GLY A 68 19.95 -6.19 -1.61
N LYS A 69 18.90 -6.50 -0.84
CA LYS A 69 18.59 -7.85 -0.36
C LYS A 69 17.21 -8.26 -0.83
N THR A 70 17.00 -9.54 -1.05
CA THR A 70 15.65 -10.06 -1.30
C THR A 70 15.13 -10.73 -0.05
N ILE A 71 14.01 -10.23 0.47
CA ILE A 71 13.31 -10.79 1.62
C ILE A 71 12.32 -11.82 1.09
N GLU A 72 12.68 -13.10 1.19
CA GLU A 72 11.81 -14.22 0.83
C GLU A 72 11.05 -14.75 2.05
N GLY A 73 9.80 -15.17 1.85
CA GLY A 73 9.03 -15.82 2.89
C GLY A 73 7.65 -16.30 2.44
N PRO A 74 6.84 -16.79 3.40
CA PRO A 74 5.44 -17.11 3.16
C PRO A 74 4.63 -15.86 2.79
N SER A 75 3.71 -16.00 1.85
CA SER A 75 2.83 -14.92 1.38
C SER A 75 1.57 -14.75 2.26
N ALA A 76 0.75 -13.73 1.96
CA ALA A 76 -0.56 -13.59 2.57
C ALA A 76 -1.48 -14.78 2.25
N ARG A 77 -1.42 -15.32 1.02
CA ARG A 77 -2.16 -16.53 0.64
C ARG A 77 -1.77 -17.73 1.48
N PHE A 78 -0.47 -17.92 1.76
CA PHE A 78 -0.03 -18.99 2.64
C PHE A 78 -0.61 -18.82 4.04
N ALA A 79 -0.59 -17.60 4.58
CA ALA A 79 -1.19 -17.31 5.88
C ALA A 79 -2.71 -17.57 5.91
N GLU A 80 -3.45 -17.27 4.84
CA GLU A 80 -4.88 -17.62 4.72
C GLU A 80 -5.11 -19.14 4.80
N VAL A 81 -4.27 -19.93 4.12
CA VAL A 81 -4.33 -21.40 4.18
C VAL A 81 -4.08 -21.89 5.59
N ILE A 82 -3.07 -21.34 6.28
CA ILE A 82 -2.77 -21.68 7.67
C ILE A 82 -3.95 -21.33 8.58
N ALA A 83 -4.50 -20.11 8.49
CA ALA A 83 -5.65 -19.70 9.31
C ALA A 83 -6.89 -20.59 9.05
N SER A 84 -7.15 -20.92 7.80
CA SER A 84 -8.26 -21.81 7.41
C SER A 84 -8.12 -23.21 8.00
N ALA A 85 -6.95 -23.82 7.86
CA ALA A 85 -6.68 -25.19 8.35
C ALA A 85 -6.52 -25.27 9.88
N TRP A 86 -6.06 -24.20 10.53
CA TRP A 86 -5.72 -24.23 11.97
C TRP A 86 -6.93 -24.58 12.83
N GLY A 87 -8.13 -24.20 12.40
CA GLY A 87 -9.38 -24.35 13.15
C GLY A 87 -9.44 -23.40 14.35
N ASN A 88 -10.62 -23.28 14.98
CA ASN A 88 -10.82 -22.56 16.25
C ASN A 88 -10.04 -21.24 16.35
N ASN A 89 -10.12 -20.39 15.34
CA ASN A 89 -9.47 -19.09 15.32
C ASN A 89 -10.33 -18.03 14.62
N ARG A 90 -9.98 -16.77 14.87
CA ARG A 90 -10.49 -15.59 14.16
C ARG A 90 -9.29 -14.84 13.61
N ALA A 91 -9.36 -14.42 12.37
CA ALA A 91 -8.33 -13.58 11.76
C ALA A 91 -8.98 -12.48 10.92
N GLY A 92 -8.39 -11.29 10.90
CA GLY A 92 -8.89 -10.17 10.12
C GLY A 92 -7.93 -8.99 10.14
N ALA A 93 -8.10 -8.07 9.21
CA ALA A 93 -7.34 -6.82 9.20
C ALA A 93 -8.22 -5.64 8.83
N ARG A 94 -7.87 -4.47 9.35
CA ARG A 94 -8.52 -3.20 9.04
C ARG A 94 -7.53 -2.05 9.13
N VAL A 95 -7.81 -0.98 8.40
CA VAL A 95 -7.16 0.31 8.65
C VAL A 95 -7.68 0.84 9.99
N ILE A 96 -6.76 1.21 10.87
CA ILE A 96 -7.07 1.76 12.19
C ILE A 96 -6.77 3.26 12.28
N ASP A 97 -5.94 3.79 11.38
CA ASP A 97 -5.54 5.20 11.39
C ASP A 97 -5.10 5.71 10.01
N ASP A 98 -5.33 7.00 9.78
CA ASP A 98 -4.85 7.78 8.63
C ASP A 98 -4.25 9.10 9.14
N LYS A 99 -2.93 9.15 9.21
CA LYS A 99 -2.15 10.27 9.74
C LYS A 99 -1.81 11.34 8.70
N GLY A 100 -2.54 11.40 7.59
CA GLY A 100 -2.23 12.35 6.51
C GLY A 100 -1.16 11.82 5.55
N GLU A 101 0.05 11.57 6.07
CA GLU A 101 1.18 11.06 5.26
C GLU A 101 1.28 9.53 5.24
N PHE A 102 0.69 8.89 6.26
CA PHE A 102 0.76 7.45 6.46
C PHE A 102 -0.60 6.90 6.86
N ILE A 103 -0.86 5.68 6.44
CA ILE A 103 -1.95 4.86 6.97
C ILE A 103 -1.38 3.78 7.87
N ILE A 104 -2.16 3.37 8.88
CA ILE A 104 -1.83 2.26 9.76
C ILE A 104 -2.92 1.21 9.62
N ALA A 105 -2.51 0.01 9.21
CA ALA A 105 -3.37 -1.17 9.19
C ALA A 105 -3.00 -2.11 10.33
N GLN A 106 -4.00 -2.66 10.99
CA GLN A 106 -3.83 -3.65 12.05
C GLN A 106 -4.40 -4.99 11.58
N GLY A 107 -3.57 -6.02 11.63
CA GLY A 107 -3.96 -7.41 11.52
C GLY A 107 -4.15 -8.00 12.90
N VAL A 108 -5.15 -8.87 13.04
CA VAL A 108 -5.50 -9.56 14.26
C VAL A 108 -5.61 -11.04 13.96
N PHE A 109 -5.03 -11.85 14.85
CA PHE A 109 -5.24 -13.30 14.92
C PHE A 109 -5.58 -13.67 16.36
N HIS A 110 -6.68 -14.37 16.57
CA HIS A 110 -7.12 -14.84 17.89
C HIS A 110 -7.36 -16.35 17.84
N ASP A 111 -6.51 -17.10 18.52
CA ASP A 111 -6.72 -18.52 18.79
C ASP A 111 -7.78 -18.66 19.88
N LEU A 112 -8.97 -19.16 19.53
CA LEU A 112 -10.11 -19.27 20.44
C LEU A 112 -9.96 -20.43 21.43
N GLU A 113 -9.17 -21.45 21.10
CA GLU A 113 -8.98 -22.65 21.93
C GLU A 113 -7.94 -22.40 23.03
N ARG A 114 -6.81 -21.79 22.66
CA ARG A 114 -5.72 -21.38 23.55
C ARG A 114 -5.93 -20.00 24.16
N ASN A 115 -6.89 -19.24 23.64
CA ASN A 115 -7.18 -17.85 24.00
C ASN A 115 -5.95 -16.93 23.87
N VAL A 116 -5.16 -17.13 22.81
CA VAL A 116 -4.00 -16.29 22.50
C VAL A 116 -4.39 -15.33 21.38
N ALA A 117 -4.20 -14.03 21.60
CA ALA A 117 -4.45 -13.00 20.60
C ALA A 117 -3.15 -12.29 20.22
N ILE A 118 -2.90 -12.18 18.92
CA ILE A 118 -1.80 -11.44 18.32
C ILE A 118 -2.39 -10.32 17.48
N THR A 119 -1.91 -9.10 17.74
CA THR A 119 -2.10 -7.97 16.85
C THR A 119 -0.77 -7.61 16.21
N TYR A 120 -0.82 -7.14 14.96
CA TYR A 120 0.35 -6.65 14.24
C TYR A 120 -0.02 -5.42 13.44
N GLU A 121 0.72 -4.34 13.63
CA GLU A 121 0.48 -3.08 12.93
C GLU A 121 1.51 -2.87 11.82
N VAL A 122 1.01 -2.44 10.67
CA VAL A 122 1.81 -2.10 9.50
C VAL A 122 1.49 -0.67 9.10
N GLN A 123 2.54 0.13 8.99
CA GLN A 123 2.44 1.50 8.51
C GLN A 123 2.88 1.58 7.05
N ARG A 124 2.07 2.23 6.20
CA ARG A 124 2.41 2.50 4.80
C ARG A 124 2.28 3.99 4.49
N ARG A 125 3.22 4.51 3.71
CA ARG A 125 3.23 5.90 3.25
C ARG A 125 2.20 6.07 2.13
N ILE A 126 1.44 7.15 2.17
CA ILE A 126 0.42 7.51 1.17
C ILE A 126 0.65 8.90 0.55
N VAL A 127 1.90 9.38 0.60
CA VAL A 127 2.35 10.59 -0.08
C VAL A 127 3.42 10.23 -1.11
N ASP A 128 3.42 10.98 -2.21
CA ASP A 128 4.45 10.88 -3.22
C ASP A 128 5.75 11.52 -2.76
N ARG A 129 6.77 11.47 -3.63
CA ARG A 129 8.09 12.01 -3.35
C ARG A 129 8.06 13.54 -3.14
N GLN A 130 7.09 14.22 -3.73
CA GLN A 130 6.89 15.66 -3.61
C GLN A 130 6.06 16.03 -2.37
N GLY A 131 5.75 15.06 -1.50
CA GLY A 131 4.92 15.25 -0.32
C GLY A 131 3.43 15.39 -0.64
N ARG A 132 3.00 15.17 -1.89
CA ARG A 132 1.59 15.25 -2.27
C ARG A 132 0.91 13.94 -1.94
N ARG A 133 -0.21 14.03 -1.25
CA ARG A 133 -1.04 12.87 -0.91
C ARG A 133 -1.54 12.16 -2.16
N PHE A 134 -1.57 10.83 -2.10
CA PHE A 134 -2.11 9.98 -3.16
C PHE A 134 -3.59 10.25 -3.42
N LYS A 135 -4.05 9.91 -4.63
CA LYS A 135 -5.48 9.92 -4.97
C LYS A 135 -6.22 8.83 -4.17
N ALA A 136 -7.53 9.01 -3.96
CA ALA A 136 -8.37 8.10 -3.18
C ALA A 136 -8.20 6.63 -3.59
N ASP A 137 -8.20 6.32 -4.90
CA ASP A 137 -8.04 4.94 -5.40
C ASP A 137 -6.68 4.34 -5.01
N MET A 138 -5.61 5.12 -5.10
CA MET A 138 -4.26 4.68 -4.74
C MET A 138 -4.08 4.54 -3.22
N ILE A 139 -4.77 5.37 -2.43
CA ILE A 139 -4.86 5.18 -0.98
C ILE A 139 -5.56 3.85 -0.68
N GLY A 140 -6.68 3.56 -1.36
CA GLY A 140 -7.40 2.29 -1.21
C GLY A 140 -6.55 1.06 -1.52
N VAL A 141 -5.80 1.08 -2.64
CA VAL A 141 -4.86 0.00 -2.99
C VAL A 141 -3.76 -0.15 -1.92
N THR A 142 -3.19 0.97 -1.48
CA THR A 142 -2.14 0.98 -0.45
C THR A 142 -2.65 0.45 0.90
N ALA A 143 -3.90 0.77 1.25
CA ALA A 143 -4.58 0.29 2.45
C ALA A 143 -4.82 -1.22 2.40
N ASN A 144 -5.27 -1.73 1.25
CA ASN A 144 -5.47 -3.17 1.07
C ASN A 144 -4.15 -3.95 1.17
N ALA A 145 -3.07 -3.43 0.58
CA ALA A 145 -1.73 -4.00 0.72
C ALA A 145 -1.28 -4.00 2.19
N ALA A 146 -1.45 -2.88 2.90
CA ALA A 146 -1.11 -2.78 4.33
C ALA A 146 -1.90 -3.80 5.19
N CYS A 147 -3.21 -3.94 4.94
CA CYS A 147 -4.05 -4.93 5.61
C CYS A 147 -3.60 -6.37 5.32
N SER A 148 -3.25 -6.68 4.06
CA SER A 148 -2.76 -8.00 3.65
C SER A 148 -1.48 -8.39 4.41
N ILE A 149 -0.50 -7.48 4.47
CA ILE A 149 0.74 -7.70 5.22
C ILE A 149 0.49 -7.85 6.71
N ALA A 150 -0.37 -6.98 7.27
CA ALA A 150 -0.67 -7.00 8.70
C ALA A 150 -1.35 -8.31 9.11
N LEU A 151 -2.33 -8.77 8.32
CA LEU A 151 -3.01 -10.05 8.52
C LEU A 151 -2.02 -11.22 8.44
N ARG A 152 -1.20 -11.25 7.38
CA ARG A 152 -0.17 -12.28 7.19
C ARG A 152 0.74 -12.39 8.42
N ASN A 153 1.27 -11.26 8.87
CA ASN A 153 2.19 -11.23 10.00
C ASN A 153 1.50 -11.63 11.32
N ALA A 154 0.24 -11.22 11.53
CA ALA A 154 -0.53 -11.60 12.71
C ALA A 154 -0.79 -13.12 12.74
N VAL A 155 -1.23 -13.72 11.63
CA VAL A 155 -1.50 -15.16 11.53
C VAL A 155 -0.23 -15.98 11.74
N LEU A 156 0.85 -15.67 11.01
CA LEU A 156 2.09 -16.46 11.07
C LEU A 156 2.87 -16.29 12.38
N LYS A 157 2.58 -15.23 13.13
CA LYS A 157 3.06 -15.06 14.51
C LYS A 157 2.13 -15.73 15.52
N GLY A 158 0.83 -15.77 15.25
CA GLY A 158 -0.17 -16.40 16.09
C GLY A 158 -0.15 -17.93 16.05
N VAL A 159 0.07 -18.51 14.88
CA VAL A 159 0.35 -19.94 14.72
C VAL A 159 1.87 -20.14 14.80
N PRO A 160 2.40 -20.87 15.80
CA PRO A 160 3.84 -21.04 15.96
C PRO A 160 4.51 -21.64 14.72
N LYS A 161 5.68 -21.11 14.34
CA LYS A 161 6.44 -21.51 13.15
C LYS A 161 6.69 -23.02 13.04
N ALA A 162 6.93 -23.68 14.17
CA ALA A 162 7.13 -25.13 14.23
C ALA A 162 5.96 -25.95 13.66
N PHE A 163 4.76 -25.36 13.56
CA PHE A 163 3.59 -26.05 13.02
C PHE A 163 3.40 -25.85 11.52
N TRP A 164 3.97 -24.81 10.89
CA TRP A 164 3.70 -24.48 9.48
C TRP A 164 4.94 -24.43 8.59
N GLU A 165 6.14 -24.44 9.13
CA GLU A 165 7.38 -24.28 8.33
C GLU A 165 7.55 -25.37 7.27
N ASP A 166 7.21 -26.61 7.60
CA ASP A 166 7.28 -27.71 6.66
C ASP A 166 6.25 -27.61 5.52
N MET A 167 5.06 -27.06 5.78
CA MET A 167 4.06 -26.77 4.74
C MET A 167 4.59 -25.76 3.74
N TYR A 168 5.30 -24.73 4.23
CA TYR A 168 5.95 -23.75 3.36
C TYR A 168 7.04 -24.40 2.50
N VAL A 169 7.83 -25.30 3.09
CA VAL A 169 8.83 -26.09 2.35
C VAL A 169 8.18 -26.97 1.27
N GLU A 170 7.05 -27.63 1.57
CA GLU A 170 6.32 -28.41 0.56
C GLU A 170 5.79 -27.54 -0.59
N ALA A 171 5.28 -26.34 -0.29
CA ALA A 171 4.90 -25.38 -1.33
C ALA A 171 6.11 -25.01 -2.22
N ARG A 172 7.26 -24.71 -1.63
CA ARG A 172 8.49 -24.41 -2.40
C ARG A 172 8.92 -25.59 -3.28
N LYS A 173 8.81 -26.83 -2.81
CA LYS A 173 9.13 -28.03 -3.60
C LYS A 173 8.25 -28.16 -4.84
N VAL A 174 6.95 -27.88 -4.71
CA VAL A 174 6.02 -27.88 -5.86
C VAL A 174 6.40 -26.81 -6.88
N ILE A 175 6.81 -25.62 -6.42
CA ILE A 175 7.28 -24.55 -7.31
C ILE A 175 8.57 -24.96 -8.01
N MET A 176 9.56 -25.50 -7.28
CA MET A 176 10.83 -25.96 -7.87
C MET A 176 10.60 -26.98 -8.98
N GLY A 177 9.71 -27.96 -8.77
CA GLY A 177 9.40 -29.01 -9.73
C GLY A 177 10.62 -29.81 -10.19
N ASP A 178 10.58 -30.35 -11.42
CA ASP A 178 11.62 -31.22 -11.97
C ASP A 178 12.57 -30.45 -12.90
N ILE A 179 13.88 -30.70 -12.77
CA ILE A 179 14.96 -30.21 -13.63
C ILE A 179 14.64 -30.46 -15.12
N LYS A 180 13.97 -31.56 -15.45
CA LYS A 180 13.56 -31.86 -16.84
C LYS A 180 12.68 -30.79 -17.47
N THR A 181 11.95 -30.03 -16.67
CA THR A 181 11.04 -28.96 -17.13
C THR A 181 11.64 -27.56 -17.01
N LEU A 182 12.90 -27.46 -16.55
CA LEU A 182 13.55 -26.20 -16.19
C LEU A 182 13.62 -25.22 -17.37
N ALA A 183 13.98 -25.69 -18.58
CA ALA A 183 14.08 -24.84 -19.77
C ALA A 183 12.73 -24.15 -20.10
N ASN A 184 11.64 -24.91 -20.13
CA ASN A 184 10.30 -24.36 -20.39
C ASN A 184 9.88 -23.36 -19.30
N ARG A 185 10.16 -23.69 -18.03
CA ARG A 185 9.81 -22.83 -16.90
C ARG A 185 10.61 -21.53 -16.85
N ARG A 186 11.88 -21.55 -17.27
CA ARG A 186 12.67 -20.31 -17.49
C ARG A 186 11.98 -19.41 -18.52
N ALA A 187 11.58 -19.98 -19.66
CA ALA A 187 10.88 -19.22 -20.70
C ALA A 187 9.54 -18.65 -20.21
N ASP A 188 8.76 -19.43 -19.46
CA ASP A 188 7.49 -18.96 -18.87
C ASP A 188 7.70 -17.83 -17.87
N ALA A 189 8.70 -17.95 -16.99
CA ALA A 189 9.04 -16.91 -16.02
C ALA A 189 9.44 -15.61 -16.71
N LEU A 190 10.29 -15.68 -17.75
CA LEU A 190 10.72 -14.52 -18.52
C LEU A 190 9.55 -13.88 -19.28
N THR A 191 8.66 -14.69 -19.86
CA THR A 191 7.45 -14.19 -20.54
C THR A 191 6.57 -13.38 -19.59
N HIS A 192 6.47 -13.79 -18.31
CA HIS A 192 5.75 -13.00 -17.31
C HIS A 192 6.38 -11.63 -17.06
N PHE A 193 7.70 -11.56 -16.95
CA PHE A 193 8.41 -10.30 -16.71
C PHE A 193 8.44 -9.37 -17.93
N GLN A 194 8.48 -9.94 -19.14
CA GLN A 194 8.36 -9.17 -20.38
C GLN A 194 7.02 -8.42 -20.46
N ARG A 195 5.93 -8.99 -19.92
CA ARG A 195 4.62 -8.30 -19.83
C ARG A 195 4.66 -7.09 -18.90
N PHE A 196 5.61 -7.04 -17.96
CA PHE A 196 5.88 -5.89 -17.11
C PHE A 196 6.95 -4.95 -17.70
N GLY A 197 7.39 -5.17 -18.94
CA GLY A 197 8.44 -4.38 -19.59
C GLY A 197 9.84 -4.64 -19.05
N ILE A 198 10.05 -5.73 -18.31
CA ILE A 198 11.36 -6.13 -17.78
C ILE A 198 12.05 -7.05 -18.77
N SER A 199 13.27 -6.69 -19.17
CA SER A 199 14.11 -7.44 -20.09
C SER A 199 14.75 -8.68 -19.43
N THR A 200 15.16 -9.65 -20.25
CA THR A 200 15.87 -10.84 -19.76
C THR A 200 17.17 -10.47 -19.05
N GLU A 201 17.89 -9.46 -19.55
CA GLU A 201 19.13 -8.95 -18.99
C GLU A 201 18.90 -8.37 -17.58
N GLN A 202 17.80 -7.63 -17.37
CA GLN A 202 17.43 -7.14 -16.05
C GLN A 202 17.10 -8.27 -15.08
N VAL A 203 16.42 -9.33 -15.55
CA VAL A 203 16.15 -10.52 -14.73
C VAL A 203 17.44 -11.21 -14.33
N CYS A 204 18.35 -11.48 -15.28
CA CYS A 204 19.64 -12.11 -15.00
C CYS A 204 20.50 -11.26 -14.04
N ALA A 205 20.57 -9.95 -14.28
CA ALA A 205 21.27 -9.02 -13.39
C ALA A 205 20.69 -9.05 -11.97
N LYS A 206 19.35 -9.10 -11.83
CA LYS A 206 18.69 -9.16 -10.53
C LYS A 206 18.99 -10.45 -9.76
N LEU A 207 19.13 -11.55 -10.49
CA LEU A 207 19.47 -12.86 -9.93
C LEU A 207 20.97 -13.04 -9.70
N GLY A 208 21.82 -12.12 -10.17
CA GLY A 208 23.27 -12.25 -10.09
C GLY A 208 23.83 -13.37 -10.98
N VAL A 209 23.17 -13.68 -12.09
CA VAL A 209 23.55 -14.76 -13.01
C VAL A 209 24.02 -14.21 -14.36
N ALA A 210 24.94 -14.92 -15.03
CA ALA A 210 25.55 -14.43 -16.28
C ALA A 210 24.62 -14.56 -17.48
N GLY A 211 23.72 -15.55 -17.47
CA GLY A 211 22.74 -15.71 -18.53
C GLY A 211 21.54 -16.57 -18.15
N LEU A 212 20.64 -16.75 -19.11
CA LEU A 212 19.41 -17.54 -18.96
C LEU A 212 19.69 -18.99 -18.51
N GLU A 213 20.79 -19.56 -19.01
CA GLU A 213 21.17 -20.94 -18.71
C GLU A 213 21.59 -21.18 -17.25
N ASP A 214 21.96 -20.11 -16.54
CA ASP A 214 22.37 -20.14 -15.13
C ASP A 214 21.17 -19.99 -14.16
N ILE A 215 19.96 -19.78 -14.68
CA ILE A 215 18.75 -19.67 -13.86
C ILE A 215 18.37 -21.05 -13.29
N GLY A 216 18.78 -21.35 -12.06
CA GLY A 216 18.40 -22.58 -11.34
C GLY A 216 16.97 -22.59 -10.78
N LEU A 217 16.60 -23.70 -10.13
CA LEU A 217 15.26 -23.90 -9.56
C LEU A 217 14.94 -22.89 -8.44
N GLU A 218 15.91 -22.59 -7.57
CA GLU A 218 15.75 -21.61 -6.50
C GLU A 218 15.48 -20.20 -7.05
N HIS A 219 16.09 -19.84 -8.19
CA HIS A 219 15.80 -18.57 -8.86
C HIS A 219 14.35 -18.51 -9.35
N LEU A 220 13.76 -19.63 -9.79
CA LEU A 220 12.34 -19.66 -10.18
C LEU A 220 11.41 -19.39 -8.99
N VAL A 221 11.72 -19.94 -7.81
CA VAL A 221 10.95 -19.66 -6.58
C VAL A 221 11.01 -18.18 -6.24
N LEU A 222 12.21 -17.60 -6.29
CA LEU A 222 12.44 -16.17 -6.07
C LEU A 222 11.64 -15.29 -7.04
N LEU A 223 11.73 -15.59 -8.34
CA LEU A 223 11.00 -14.87 -9.39
C LEU A 223 9.48 -14.93 -9.18
N ARG A 224 8.94 -16.08 -8.78
CA ARG A 224 7.51 -16.20 -8.44
C ARG A 224 7.14 -15.37 -7.22
N GLY A 225 7.99 -15.35 -6.19
CA GLY A 225 7.83 -14.50 -5.03
C GLY A 225 7.76 -13.01 -5.39
N ILE A 226 8.60 -12.55 -6.32
CA ILE A 226 8.59 -11.15 -6.81
C ILE A 226 7.28 -10.84 -7.52
N VAL A 227 6.79 -11.76 -8.35
CA VAL A 227 5.47 -11.60 -9.01
C VAL A 227 4.35 -11.47 -7.99
N THR A 228 4.37 -12.26 -6.91
CA THR A 228 3.40 -12.15 -5.82
C THR A 228 3.47 -10.76 -5.17
N ALA A 229 4.67 -10.27 -4.84
CA ALA A 229 4.85 -8.94 -4.25
C ALA A 229 4.33 -7.81 -5.14
N ILE A 230 4.54 -7.90 -6.45
CA ILE A 230 4.02 -6.94 -7.42
C ILE A 230 2.48 -6.97 -7.45
N LYS A 231 1.88 -8.16 -7.49
CA LYS A 231 0.41 -8.31 -7.53
C LYS A 231 -0.27 -7.81 -6.25
N GLU A 232 0.38 -7.98 -5.10
CA GLU A 232 -0.12 -7.51 -3.80
C GLU A 232 0.07 -5.99 -3.62
N GLY A 233 0.73 -5.30 -4.55
CA GLY A 233 0.98 -3.86 -4.49
C GLY A 233 2.08 -3.47 -3.51
N ASP A 234 2.93 -4.42 -3.10
CA ASP A 234 4.00 -4.20 -2.13
C ASP A 234 5.25 -3.56 -2.73
N THR A 235 5.44 -3.73 -4.04
CA THR A 235 6.51 -3.17 -4.88
C THR A 235 5.99 -2.98 -6.31
N THR A 236 6.61 -2.10 -7.09
CA THR A 236 6.38 -2.06 -8.55
C THR A 236 7.42 -2.91 -9.31
N PRO A 237 7.16 -3.29 -10.58
CA PRO A 237 8.17 -3.96 -11.41
C PRO A 237 9.46 -3.14 -11.54
N GLU A 238 9.34 -1.82 -11.69
CA GLU A 238 10.50 -0.91 -11.83
C GLU A 238 11.33 -0.87 -10.55
N GLU A 239 10.68 -0.87 -9.39
CA GLU A 239 11.34 -0.91 -8.08
C GLU A 239 12.01 -2.27 -7.82
N ALA A 240 11.32 -3.37 -8.15
CA ALA A 240 11.82 -4.72 -7.94
C ALA A 240 13.09 -5.03 -8.75
N PHE A 241 13.22 -4.45 -9.94
CA PHE A 241 14.32 -4.67 -10.88
C PHE A 241 15.22 -3.44 -11.07
N ALA A 242 15.14 -2.44 -10.17
CA ALA A 242 16.10 -1.34 -10.16
C ALA A 242 17.53 -1.86 -9.90
N ALA A 243 18.51 -1.26 -10.58
CA ALA A 243 19.92 -1.65 -10.43
C ALA A 243 20.36 -1.49 -8.96
N GLU A 244 21.10 -2.48 -8.44
CA GLU A 244 21.61 -2.43 -7.07
C GLU A 244 22.56 -1.23 -6.88
N GLY A 245 22.29 -0.40 -5.87
CA GLY A 245 23.02 0.85 -5.64
C GLY A 245 22.49 2.06 -6.43
N ALA A 246 21.48 1.89 -7.29
CA ALA A 246 20.69 3.03 -7.72
C ALA A 246 19.90 3.55 -6.51
N PRO A 247 20.02 4.83 -6.12
CA PRO A 247 19.19 5.38 -5.05
C PRO A 247 17.73 5.12 -5.45
N ALA A 248 16.94 4.53 -4.52
CA ALA A 248 15.50 4.30 -4.69
C ALA A 248 14.90 5.44 -5.49
N THR A 249 14.47 5.15 -6.73
CA THR A 249 14.37 6.13 -7.82
C THR A 249 13.89 7.47 -7.32
N GLN A 250 14.86 8.33 -7.04
CA GLN A 250 14.64 9.74 -6.91
C GLN A 250 14.23 10.20 -8.31
N LYS A 251 12.91 10.15 -8.61
CA LYS A 251 12.29 10.67 -9.85
C LYS A 251 12.99 11.96 -10.25
N LYS A 252 13.69 11.99 -11.40
CA LYS A 252 14.41 13.18 -11.91
C LYS A 252 13.68 14.46 -11.51
N THR A 253 14.27 15.21 -10.59
CA THR A 253 13.82 16.58 -10.32
C THR A 253 14.04 17.31 -11.64
N LEU A 254 12.97 17.80 -12.27
CA LEU A 254 13.13 18.72 -13.40
C LEU A 254 14.04 19.86 -12.93
N ALA A 255 15.00 20.25 -13.76
CA ALA A 255 15.88 21.37 -13.41
C ALA A 255 15.01 22.58 -13.03
N PRO A 256 15.36 23.31 -11.94
CA PRO A 256 14.66 24.54 -11.59
C PRO A 256 14.54 25.45 -12.79
N TYR A 257 13.42 26.16 -12.87
CA TYR A 257 13.18 27.12 -13.93
C TYR A 257 14.26 28.20 -13.86
N THR A 258 15.13 28.27 -14.88
CA THR A 258 16.26 29.21 -14.86
C THR A 258 15.75 30.65 -14.92
N ASP A 259 16.48 31.58 -14.31
CA ASP A 259 16.10 33.00 -14.30
C ASP A 259 16.04 33.58 -15.72
N GLU A 260 16.90 33.11 -16.62
CA GLU A 260 16.91 33.47 -18.04
C GLU A 260 15.63 33.01 -18.76
N ALA A 261 15.23 31.76 -18.56
CA ALA A 261 14.00 31.23 -19.13
C ALA A 261 12.78 31.94 -18.54
N PHE A 262 12.83 32.27 -17.25
CA PHE A 262 11.76 32.97 -16.55
C PHE A 262 11.58 34.39 -17.10
N ALA A 263 12.68 35.14 -17.22
CA ALA A 263 12.68 36.48 -17.79
C ALA A 263 12.17 36.50 -19.24
N ALA A 264 12.50 35.49 -20.04
CA ALA A 264 12.01 35.37 -21.41
C ALA A 264 10.49 35.08 -21.50
N ALA A 265 9.95 34.33 -20.55
CA ALA A 265 8.53 33.94 -20.54
C ALA A 265 7.62 34.97 -19.85
N LEU A 266 8.16 35.78 -18.93
CA LEU A 266 7.42 36.75 -18.12
C LEU A 266 6.58 37.76 -18.95
N PRO A 267 7.07 38.35 -20.06
CA PRO A 267 6.27 39.29 -20.86
C PRO A 267 5.05 38.63 -21.51
N GLN A 268 5.17 37.36 -21.92
CA GLN A 268 4.06 36.61 -22.50
C GLN A 268 3.00 36.28 -21.45
N TRP A 269 3.45 35.98 -20.22
CA TRP A 269 2.58 35.72 -19.09
C TRP A 269 1.84 36.97 -18.62
N ASP A 270 2.53 38.11 -18.52
CA ASP A 270 1.92 39.42 -18.23
C ASP A 270 0.85 39.78 -19.27
N ALA A 271 1.16 39.64 -20.56
CA ALA A 271 0.19 39.87 -21.63
C ALA A 271 -1.03 38.93 -21.55
N ALA A 272 -0.82 37.65 -21.19
CA ALA A 272 -1.91 36.69 -21.02
C ALA A 272 -2.79 36.97 -19.79
N ILE A 273 -2.20 37.49 -18.71
CA ILE A 273 -2.91 37.91 -17.49
C ILE A 273 -3.71 39.18 -17.76
N LYS A 274 -3.10 40.22 -18.35
CA LYS A 274 -3.77 41.48 -18.70
C LYS A 274 -4.90 41.30 -19.72
N ALA A 275 -4.75 40.35 -20.64
CA ALA A 275 -5.81 39.98 -21.58
C ALA A 275 -6.91 39.10 -20.97
N GLY A 276 -6.85 38.79 -19.66
CA GLY A 276 -7.83 37.95 -18.95
C GLY A 276 -7.83 36.48 -19.36
N LYS A 277 -6.84 36.03 -20.16
CA LYS A 277 -6.81 34.67 -20.73
C LYS A 277 -6.39 33.62 -19.71
N LYS A 278 -5.58 33.98 -18.71
CA LYS A 278 -5.10 33.07 -17.65
C LYS A 278 -4.93 33.85 -16.35
N THR A 279 -5.22 33.21 -15.22
CA THR A 279 -4.90 33.75 -13.90
C THR A 279 -3.42 33.53 -13.55
N PRO A 280 -2.84 34.32 -12.64
CA PRO A 280 -1.48 34.10 -12.15
C PRO A 280 -1.21 32.67 -11.66
N ASP A 281 -2.15 32.07 -10.91
CA ASP A 281 -2.00 30.70 -10.40
C ASP A 281 -2.08 29.63 -11.52
N ALA A 282 -2.86 29.88 -12.57
CA ALA A 282 -2.89 29.02 -13.76
C ALA A 282 -1.56 29.07 -14.52
N ILE A 283 -0.90 30.23 -14.55
CA ILE A 283 0.44 30.38 -15.14
C ILE A 283 1.50 29.68 -14.29
N ILE A 284 1.46 29.82 -12.96
CA ILE A 284 2.36 29.10 -12.04
C ILE A 284 2.23 27.59 -12.25
N THR A 285 1.00 27.08 -12.25
CA THR A 285 0.72 25.66 -12.45
C THR A 285 1.26 25.16 -13.80
N MET A 286 1.08 25.93 -14.87
CA MET A 286 1.59 25.61 -16.19
C MET A 286 3.13 25.65 -16.24
N ALA A 287 3.76 26.67 -15.68
CA ALA A 287 5.21 26.82 -15.68
C ALA A 287 5.91 25.72 -14.85
N GLN A 288 5.30 25.31 -13.73
CA GLN A 288 5.76 24.20 -12.90
C GLN A 288 5.74 22.84 -13.61
N THR A 289 5.04 22.69 -14.73
CA THR A 289 5.13 21.49 -15.58
C THR A 289 6.46 21.39 -16.35
N LYS A 290 7.15 22.52 -16.56
CA LYS A 290 8.44 22.59 -17.28
C LYS A 290 9.66 22.59 -16.35
N GLY A 291 9.48 23.05 -15.11
CA GLY A 291 10.48 23.03 -14.05
C GLY A 291 9.97 23.77 -12.81
N PRO A 292 10.43 23.42 -11.59
CA PRO A 292 9.97 24.09 -10.38
C PRO A 292 10.40 25.57 -10.40
N LEU A 293 9.43 26.47 -10.16
CA LEU A 293 9.65 27.90 -9.99
C LEU A 293 10.08 28.21 -8.55
N SER A 294 11.03 29.13 -8.36
CA SER A 294 11.42 29.61 -7.04
C SER A 294 10.27 30.40 -6.37
N GLU A 295 10.32 30.55 -5.04
CA GLU A 295 9.32 31.35 -4.30
C GLU A 295 9.26 32.80 -4.81
N ALA A 296 10.41 33.38 -5.14
CA ALA A 296 10.51 34.72 -5.73
C ALA A 296 9.83 34.81 -7.11
N GLN A 297 10.05 33.80 -7.98
CA GLN A 297 9.43 33.72 -9.30
C GLN A 297 7.90 33.55 -9.20
N GLN A 298 7.42 32.76 -8.25
CA GLN A 298 5.98 32.59 -7.99
C GLN A 298 5.35 33.89 -7.45
N ALA A 299 6.02 34.57 -6.53
CA ALA A 299 5.58 35.87 -6.02
C ALA A 299 5.50 36.91 -7.14
N GLN A 300 6.48 36.93 -8.04
CA GLN A 300 6.51 37.86 -9.18
C GLN A 300 5.37 37.60 -10.17
N ILE A 301 5.02 36.34 -10.47
CA ILE A 301 3.86 36.03 -11.31
C ILE A 301 2.56 36.47 -10.63
N ARG A 302 2.41 36.26 -9.32
CA ARG A 302 1.21 36.69 -8.57
C ARG A 302 1.06 38.22 -8.53
N ALA A 303 2.18 38.94 -8.43
CA ALA A 303 2.18 40.40 -8.45
C ALA A 303 1.67 40.98 -9.78
N LEU A 304 1.81 40.28 -10.91
CA LEU A 304 1.27 40.73 -12.22
C LEU A 304 -0.27 40.82 -12.24
N GLY A 305 -0.94 40.09 -11.35
CA GLY A 305 -2.41 40.14 -11.22
C GLY A 305 -2.92 41.20 -10.25
N GLN A 306 -2.03 41.90 -9.54
CA GLN A 306 -2.39 42.95 -8.60
C GLN A 306 -2.20 44.31 -9.29
N ALA A 307 -3.27 45.07 -9.49
CA ALA A 307 -3.18 46.40 -10.10
C ALA A 307 -2.37 47.35 -9.20
N PRO A 308 -1.56 48.27 -9.75
CA PRO A 308 -0.84 49.25 -8.95
C PRO A 308 -1.84 50.17 -8.22
N ALA A 309 -1.63 50.38 -6.93
CA ALA A 309 -2.38 51.34 -6.13
C ALA A 309 -2.09 52.76 -6.65
N GLU A 310 -3.02 53.32 -7.42
CA GLU A 310 -2.97 54.72 -7.83
C GLU A 310 -3.30 55.64 -6.65
N GLN A 311 -2.52 56.71 -6.61
CA GLN A 311 -2.44 57.76 -5.61
C GLN A 311 -3.77 58.54 -5.50
N GLN A 312 -4.21 58.81 -4.27
CA GLN A 312 -5.23 59.81 -3.98
C GLN A 312 -4.69 61.20 -4.36
N GLU A 313 -5.26 61.83 -5.38
CA GLU A 313 -5.18 63.28 -5.58
C GLU A 313 -6.56 63.91 -5.41
N GLY A 314 -6.54 65.09 -4.77
CA GLY A 314 -7.65 65.74 -4.13
C GLY A 314 -8.76 66.21 -5.07
N GLY A 315 -10.00 66.01 -4.62
CA GLY A 315 -11.19 66.69 -5.10
C GLY A 315 -11.82 67.46 -3.95
N THR A 316 -11.48 68.74 -3.84
CA THR A 316 -12.12 69.74 -2.98
C THR A 316 -13.61 69.84 -3.29
N THR A 317 -14.48 69.69 -2.29
CA THR A 317 -15.87 70.17 -2.36
C THR A 317 -16.17 71.06 -1.15
N VAL A 318 -16.46 72.31 -1.45
CA VAL A 318 -16.98 73.33 -0.52
C VAL A 318 -18.49 73.43 -0.77
N ALA A 319 -19.25 73.22 0.31
CA ALA A 319 -20.51 73.86 0.74
C ALA A 319 -21.78 73.90 -0.13
N GLU A 320 -22.90 74.03 0.62
CA GLU A 320 -24.28 74.38 0.25
C GLU A 320 -25.13 73.26 -0.40
N GLU A 321 -26.41 73.00 -0.08
CA GLU A 321 -27.45 73.61 0.78
C GLU A 321 -28.62 72.57 0.79
N VAL A 322 -29.05 72.06 1.95
CA VAL A 322 -30.36 72.22 2.63
C VAL A 322 -31.66 72.23 1.77
N ALA A 323 -32.62 71.41 2.23
CA ALA A 323 -34.08 71.37 1.97
C ALA A 323 -34.52 70.84 0.59
N GLU A 324 -35.50 69.94 0.48
CA GLU A 324 -36.69 69.62 1.29
C GLU A 324 -37.08 68.14 1.11
#